data_AF-A0A813Q6V1-F1
#
_entry.id   AF-A0A813Q6V1-F1
#
_cell.length_a   1.000
_cell.length_b   1.000
_cell.length_c   1.000
_cell.angle_alpha   90.00
_cell.angle_beta   90.00
_cell.angle_gamma   90.00
#
_symmetry.space_group_name_H-M   'P 1'
#
loop_
_entity.id
_entity.type
_entity.pdbx_description
1 polymer ?
#
loop_
_entity_poly.entity_id
_entity_poly.type
_entity_poly.pdbx_seq_one_letter_code
_entity_poly.pdbx_strand_id
1 'polypeptide(L)'
;MATNKMILESLSNELFIELFALFDIVDLFRAFYGLNTRFNSLLIHLRRYHVDFRSIFKEDFCRTYLSLIINRTIYLRFFDKEDTPYQCAHFQSAGFTFGQFDNIRYLTLENINLSLQFNQYFFSDLCHLHNLTHLKFIHCRMQGIFCDFFQDVIEQIWNLPKLTHCYFDFCFRGISHFHTPTSVSTSLQYLTILGNWWYSNKFVGLLKKTPQLRTFAVSLQTLQVDEIPSLYGFLPSFKNLSVKRLILYKVDTQRLMINLFQSLPNVNQLKVEIFSIKLDGNQWEQIIVNYLPQLKIFQMKMNTDLCPSTDNQRNEEKIDQFLATYRTPFWIEHHQWFIRCHWGVSMENVCMCVYSIPYKFGVSLIYEKELLDKTKSTCLGV
;
A
#
# COMPACT_ATOMS: atom_id res chain seq x y z
N MET A 1 14.10 -47.24 34.57
CA MET A 1 13.88 -45.85 34.11
C MET A 1 12.51 -45.78 33.45
N ALA A 2 11.52 -45.22 34.13
CA ALA A 2 10.21 -44.98 33.52
C ALA A 2 10.36 -43.78 32.57
N THR A 3 10.27 -44.03 31.26
CA THR A 3 10.09 -42.97 30.28
C THR A 3 8.74 -42.33 30.57
N ASN A 4 8.76 -41.11 31.12
CA ASN A 4 7.57 -40.28 31.29
C ASN A 4 7.01 -40.00 29.89
N LYS A 5 6.11 -40.86 29.43
CA LYS A 5 5.47 -40.74 28.13
C LYS A 5 4.52 -39.56 28.25
N MET A 6 4.92 -38.42 27.71
CA MET A 6 4.06 -37.25 27.68
C MET A 6 2.86 -37.59 26.78
N ILE A 7 1.68 -37.68 27.38
CA ILE A 7 0.43 -37.97 26.67
C ILE A 7 -0.09 -36.62 26.19
N LEU A 8 -0.06 -36.37 24.89
CA LEU A 8 -0.53 -35.10 24.32
C LEU A 8 -1.99 -34.84 24.73
N GLU A 9 -2.78 -35.91 24.81
CA GLU A 9 -4.19 -35.92 25.22
C GLU A 9 -4.41 -35.50 26.68
N SER A 10 -3.37 -35.49 27.54
CA SER A 10 -3.49 -35.00 28.91
C SER A 10 -3.29 -33.49 29.06
N LEU A 11 -2.86 -32.79 28.00
CA LEU A 11 -2.79 -31.33 28.02
C LEU A 11 -4.18 -30.73 28.19
N SER A 12 -4.29 -29.55 28.78
CA SER A 12 -5.58 -28.86 28.96
C SER A 12 -6.05 -28.19 27.66
N ASN A 13 -7.34 -27.83 27.59
CA ASN A 13 -7.89 -27.18 26.40
C ASN A 13 -7.27 -25.79 26.16
N GLU A 14 -6.95 -25.09 27.24
CA GLU A 14 -6.34 -23.76 27.24
C GLU A 14 -4.99 -23.80 26.55
N LEU A 15 -4.15 -24.79 26.87
CA LEU A 15 -2.84 -24.97 26.21
C LEU A 15 -2.98 -25.25 24.72
N PHE A 16 -3.96 -26.07 24.31
CA PHE A 16 -4.21 -26.29 22.88
C PHE A 16 -4.69 -25.02 22.18
N ILE A 17 -5.54 -24.22 22.81
CA ILE A 17 -6.02 -22.96 22.23
C ILE A 17 -4.85 -21.96 22.07
N GLU A 18 -3.97 -21.86 23.06
CA GLU A 18 -2.75 -21.04 22.96
C GLU A 18 -1.82 -21.53 21.86
N LEU A 19 -1.61 -22.83 21.74
CA LEU A 19 -0.84 -23.42 20.64
C LEU A 19 -1.49 -23.14 19.29
N PHE A 20 -2.80 -23.34 19.16
CA PHE A 20 -3.54 -23.11 17.93
C PHE A 20 -3.45 -21.64 17.48
N ALA A 21 -3.36 -20.69 18.41
CA ALA A 21 -3.17 -19.28 18.06
C ALA A 21 -1.84 -18.98 17.31
N LEU A 22 -0.87 -19.91 17.34
CA LEU A 22 0.43 -19.76 16.67
C LEU A 22 0.46 -20.32 15.25
N PHE A 23 -0.54 -21.10 14.84
CA PHE A 23 -0.57 -21.79 13.54
C PHE A 23 -1.59 -21.19 12.59
N ASP A 24 -1.38 -21.39 11.29
CA ASP A 24 -2.42 -21.10 10.29
C ASP A 24 -3.59 -22.07 10.46
N ILE A 25 -4.81 -21.57 10.25
CA ILE A 25 -6.01 -22.36 10.48
C ILE A 25 -6.08 -23.58 9.56
N VAL A 26 -5.54 -23.48 8.35
CA VAL A 26 -5.55 -24.59 7.40
C VAL A 26 -4.65 -25.72 7.89
N ASP A 27 -3.47 -25.38 8.41
CA ASP A 27 -2.54 -26.36 8.99
C ASP A 27 -3.17 -27.04 10.22
N LEU A 28 -3.87 -26.27 11.05
CA LEU A 28 -4.59 -26.80 12.21
C LEU A 28 -5.67 -27.81 11.83
N PHE A 29 -6.52 -27.47 10.86
CA PHE A 29 -7.56 -28.39 10.41
C PHE A 29 -6.95 -29.63 9.76
N ARG A 30 -5.90 -29.50 8.95
CA ARG A 30 -5.22 -30.66 8.35
C ARG A 30 -4.57 -31.57 9.39
N ALA A 31 -3.97 -31.00 10.42
CA ALA A 31 -3.25 -31.77 11.43
C ALA A 31 -4.17 -32.40 12.48
N PHE A 32 -5.21 -31.68 12.93
CA PHE A 32 -5.99 -32.06 14.11
C PHE A 32 -7.45 -32.43 13.83
N TYR A 33 -8.03 -32.01 12.71
CA TYR A 33 -9.42 -32.33 12.41
C TYR A 33 -9.56 -33.80 12.01
N GLY A 34 -10.52 -34.48 12.61
CA GLY A 34 -10.75 -35.91 12.42
C GLY A 34 -9.95 -36.83 13.35
N LEU A 35 -8.99 -36.30 14.13
CA LEU A 35 -8.21 -37.12 15.07
C LEU A 35 -9.05 -37.62 16.25
N ASN A 36 -9.82 -36.74 16.90
CA ASN A 36 -10.78 -37.10 17.92
C ASN A 36 -11.82 -35.98 18.13
N THR A 37 -12.89 -36.29 18.86
CA THR A 37 -14.00 -35.35 19.12
C THR A 37 -13.56 -34.10 19.89
N ARG A 38 -12.57 -34.24 20.78
CA ARG A 38 -12.03 -33.11 21.56
C ARG A 38 -11.35 -32.10 20.65
N PHE A 39 -10.46 -32.54 19.76
CA PHE A 39 -9.78 -31.64 18.82
C PHE A 39 -10.75 -31.03 17.81
N ASN A 40 -11.72 -31.79 17.31
CA ASN A 40 -12.76 -31.24 16.43
C ASN A 40 -13.55 -30.13 17.14
N SER A 41 -13.94 -30.35 18.40
CA SER A 41 -14.65 -29.34 19.18
C SER A 41 -13.79 -28.10 19.42
N LEU A 42 -12.51 -28.28 19.78
CA LEU A 42 -11.58 -27.17 19.99
C LEU A 42 -11.40 -26.33 18.72
N LEU A 43 -11.18 -26.99 17.57
CA LEU A 43 -11.04 -26.33 16.28
C LEU A 43 -12.30 -25.55 15.91
N ILE A 44 -13.48 -26.19 15.95
CA ILE A 44 -14.76 -25.56 15.55
C ILE A 44 -15.17 -24.45 16.53
N HIS A 45 -14.74 -24.49 17.79
CA HIS A 45 -15.10 -23.52 18.83
C HIS A 45 -14.10 -22.37 19.01
N LEU A 46 -13.09 -22.29 18.15
CA LEU A 46 -12.31 -21.06 18.03
C LEU A 46 -13.25 -19.88 17.70
N ARG A 47 -12.98 -18.75 18.36
CA ARG A 47 -13.85 -17.58 18.31
C ARG A 47 -13.78 -16.85 16.97
N ARG A 48 -12.62 -16.88 16.33
CA ARG A 48 -12.28 -16.08 15.15
C ARG A 48 -11.31 -16.85 14.29
N TYR A 49 -11.57 -16.87 12.99
CA TYR A 49 -10.68 -17.49 12.03
C TYR A 49 -10.03 -16.47 11.12
N HIS A 50 -8.74 -16.70 10.88
CA HIS A 50 -7.94 -16.02 9.89
C HIS A 50 -7.59 -17.06 8.83
N VAL A 51 -8.18 -16.91 7.65
CA VAL A 51 -7.96 -17.84 6.53
C VAL A 51 -7.01 -17.16 5.55
N ASP A 52 -5.79 -17.68 5.43
CA ASP A 52 -4.77 -17.20 4.50
C ASP A 52 -4.45 -18.28 3.46
N PHE A 53 -4.73 -17.99 2.20
CA PHE A 53 -4.55 -18.95 1.12
C PHE A 53 -3.22 -18.84 0.36
N ARG A 54 -2.19 -18.17 0.89
CA ARG A 54 -0.91 -18.00 0.20
C ARG A 54 -0.11 -19.29 -0.06
N SER A 55 -0.24 -20.29 0.80
CA SER A 55 0.67 -21.46 0.83
C SER A 55 0.02 -22.78 0.38
N ILE A 56 -1.20 -22.74 -0.18
CA ILE A 56 -2.06 -23.94 -0.22
C ILE A 56 -2.84 -24.10 -1.54
N PHE A 57 -2.91 -25.33 -2.05
CA PHE A 57 -3.92 -25.78 -3.01
C PHE A 57 -5.28 -25.97 -2.31
N LYS A 58 -6.28 -25.22 -2.79
CA LYS A 58 -7.52 -24.89 -2.07
C LYS A 58 -8.62 -25.93 -2.08
N GLU A 59 -8.64 -26.81 -3.08
CA GLU A 59 -9.85 -27.59 -3.38
C GLU A 59 -10.30 -28.44 -2.19
N ASP A 60 -9.38 -29.11 -1.51
CA ASP A 60 -9.71 -29.96 -0.37
C ASP A 60 -10.16 -29.15 0.85
N PHE A 61 -9.47 -28.05 1.17
CA PHE A 61 -9.81 -27.26 2.37
C PHE A 61 -11.16 -26.56 2.20
N CYS A 62 -11.38 -25.93 1.04
CA CYS A 62 -12.64 -25.26 0.74
C CYS A 62 -13.82 -26.24 0.82
N ARG A 63 -13.70 -27.41 0.16
CA ARG A 63 -14.78 -28.40 0.15
C ARG A 63 -15.03 -29.04 1.52
N THR A 64 -13.99 -29.25 2.31
CA THR A 64 -14.09 -30.08 3.53
C THR A 64 -14.34 -29.26 4.80
N TYR A 65 -13.71 -28.09 4.93
CA TYR A 65 -13.62 -27.40 6.23
C TYR A 65 -14.19 -25.98 6.23
N LEU A 66 -14.15 -25.28 5.09
CA LEU A 66 -14.50 -23.85 5.06
C LEU A 66 -15.95 -23.59 5.47
N SER A 67 -16.89 -24.45 5.07
CA SER A 67 -18.31 -24.35 5.46
C SER A 67 -18.53 -24.42 6.98
N LEU A 68 -17.64 -25.08 7.72
CA LEU A 68 -17.72 -25.20 9.18
C LEU A 68 -17.35 -23.90 9.91
N ILE A 69 -16.57 -23.04 9.25
CA ILE A 69 -15.94 -21.86 9.87
C ILE A 69 -16.34 -20.53 9.25
N ILE A 70 -17.10 -20.55 8.14
CA ILE A 70 -17.45 -19.39 7.33
C ILE A 70 -18.04 -18.24 8.16
N ASN A 71 -19.02 -18.55 9.02
CA ASN A 71 -19.71 -17.56 9.86
C ASN A 71 -18.82 -16.95 10.97
N ARG A 72 -17.60 -17.45 11.18
CA ARG A 72 -16.66 -16.94 12.18
C ARG A 72 -15.34 -16.45 11.56
N THR A 73 -15.25 -16.50 10.24
CA THR A 73 -14.09 -16.00 9.51
C THR A 73 -14.12 -14.47 9.53
N ILE A 74 -13.10 -13.87 10.13
CA ILE A 74 -12.97 -12.40 10.23
C ILE A 74 -11.93 -11.84 9.26
N TYR A 75 -11.01 -12.68 8.78
CA TYR A 75 -9.93 -12.34 7.87
C TYR A 75 -9.86 -13.38 6.77
N LEU A 76 -9.81 -12.90 5.53
CA LEU A 76 -9.68 -13.73 4.34
C LEU A 76 -8.63 -13.12 3.41
N ARG A 77 -7.65 -13.94 3.01
CA ARG A 77 -6.64 -13.57 2.01
C ARG A 77 -6.62 -14.55 0.85
N PHE A 78 -6.77 -14.03 -0.35
CA PHE A 78 -6.59 -14.76 -1.60
C PHE A 78 -5.27 -14.38 -2.25
N PHE A 79 -4.63 -15.35 -2.88
CA PHE A 79 -3.32 -15.17 -3.50
C PHE A 79 -3.19 -16.00 -4.77
N ASP A 80 -3.06 -15.36 -5.93
CA ASP A 80 -2.92 -16.07 -7.21
C ASP A 80 -1.47 -15.92 -7.71
N LYS A 81 -0.66 -16.97 -7.60
CA LYS A 81 0.73 -17.01 -8.11
C LYS A 81 0.95 -18.27 -8.95
N GLU A 82 2.10 -18.36 -9.62
CA GLU A 82 2.48 -19.51 -10.45
C GLU A 82 2.30 -20.86 -9.72
N ASP A 83 2.62 -20.93 -8.42
CA ASP A 83 2.47 -22.14 -7.61
C ASP A 83 1.03 -22.43 -7.18
N THR A 84 0.12 -21.46 -7.30
CA THR A 84 -1.30 -21.58 -6.92
C THR A 84 -2.22 -20.83 -7.90
N PRO A 85 -2.30 -21.28 -9.17
CA PRO A 85 -3.07 -20.57 -10.18
C PRO A 85 -4.59 -20.74 -9.99
N TYR A 86 -5.39 -19.78 -10.46
CA TYR A 86 -6.86 -19.83 -10.53
C TYR A 86 -7.56 -20.03 -9.19
N GLN A 87 -6.90 -19.66 -8.11
CA GLN A 87 -7.38 -19.86 -6.74
C GLN A 87 -8.78 -19.29 -6.46
N CYS A 88 -9.13 -18.19 -7.11
CA CYS A 88 -10.45 -17.60 -7.03
C CYS A 88 -11.53 -18.43 -7.74
N ALA A 89 -11.20 -19.01 -8.90
CA ALA A 89 -12.11 -19.86 -9.64
C ALA A 89 -12.41 -21.16 -8.86
N HIS A 90 -11.42 -21.73 -8.17
CA HIS A 90 -11.62 -22.91 -7.32
C HIS A 90 -12.52 -22.63 -6.10
N PHE A 91 -12.41 -21.44 -5.52
CA PHE A 91 -13.30 -21.03 -4.44
C PHE A 91 -14.76 -20.95 -4.91
N GLN A 92 -14.97 -20.39 -6.10
CA GLN A 92 -16.28 -20.31 -6.74
C GLN A 92 -16.81 -21.69 -7.15
N SER A 93 -15.96 -22.55 -7.72
CA SER A 93 -16.38 -23.91 -8.12
C SER A 93 -16.75 -24.80 -6.93
N ALA A 94 -16.24 -24.48 -5.74
CA ALA A 94 -16.65 -25.09 -4.48
C ALA A 94 -17.98 -24.53 -3.92
N GLY A 95 -18.64 -23.61 -4.63
CA GLY A 95 -19.95 -23.05 -4.27
C GLY A 95 -19.90 -21.92 -3.25
N PHE A 96 -18.72 -21.36 -2.99
CA PHE A 96 -18.57 -20.26 -2.03
C PHE A 96 -18.68 -18.90 -2.71
N THR A 97 -19.38 -17.99 -2.04
CA THR A 97 -19.55 -16.59 -2.43
C THR A 97 -19.07 -15.69 -1.30
N PHE A 98 -18.67 -14.46 -1.60
CA PHE A 98 -18.17 -13.55 -0.55
C PHE A 98 -19.30 -13.13 0.39
N GLY A 99 -20.54 -13.08 -0.12
CA GLY A 99 -21.72 -12.74 0.68
C GLY A 99 -22.01 -13.72 1.83
N GLN A 100 -21.45 -14.92 1.83
CA GLN A 100 -21.59 -15.87 2.94
C GLN A 100 -20.73 -15.50 4.17
N PHE A 101 -19.78 -14.58 4.03
CA PHE A 101 -18.84 -14.23 5.09
C PHE A 101 -19.32 -13.01 5.90
N ASP A 102 -20.48 -13.12 6.56
CA ASP A 102 -21.15 -12.00 7.27
C ASP A 102 -20.26 -11.26 8.27
N ASN A 103 -19.30 -11.97 8.88
CA ASN A 103 -18.42 -11.45 9.93
C ASN A 103 -17.05 -11.00 9.43
N ILE A 104 -16.83 -11.00 8.10
CA ILE A 104 -15.55 -10.59 7.55
C ILE A 104 -15.28 -9.11 7.85
N ARG A 105 -14.08 -8.85 8.36
CA ARG A 105 -13.59 -7.50 8.67
C ARG A 105 -12.40 -7.11 7.82
N TYR A 106 -11.65 -8.09 7.34
CA TYR A 106 -10.44 -7.92 6.56
C TYR A 106 -10.48 -8.81 5.33
N LEU A 107 -10.40 -8.19 4.15
CA LEU A 107 -10.32 -8.89 2.88
C LEU A 107 -9.06 -8.43 2.14
N THR A 108 -8.20 -9.37 1.78
CA THR A 108 -7.00 -9.11 0.99
C THR A 108 -7.02 -9.98 -0.26
N LEU A 109 -6.92 -9.34 -1.41
CA LEU A 109 -6.74 -9.98 -2.71
C LEU A 109 -5.34 -9.63 -3.20
N GLU A 110 -4.51 -10.63 -3.50
CA GLU A 110 -3.12 -10.41 -3.86
C GLU A 110 -2.70 -11.19 -5.10
N ASN A 111 -2.00 -10.52 -6.02
CA ASN A 111 -1.56 -11.04 -7.32
C ASN A 111 -2.70 -11.60 -8.21
N ILE A 112 -3.95 -11.24 -7.91
CA ILE A 112 -5.11 -11.77 -8.62
C ILE A 112 -5.27 -11.09 -9.97
N ASN A 113 -5.49 -11.91 -11.00
CA ASN A 113 -5.93 -11.43 -12.30
C ASN A 113 -7.46 -11.30 -12.30
N LEU A 114 -7.94 -10.06 -12.24
CA LEU A 114 -9.34 -9.70 -12.19
C LEU A 114 -9.96 -9.82 -13.59
N SER A 115 -10.33 -11.05 -13.97
CA SER A 115 -11.09 -11.35 -15.18
C SER A 115 -12.54 -10.87 -15.06
N LEU A 116 -13.22 -10.68 -16.20
CA LEU A 116 -14.61 -10.21 -16.24
C LEU A 116 -15.56 -11.11 -15.43
N GLN A 117 -15.38 -12.43 -15.49
CA GLN A 117 -16.19 -13.39 -14.75
C GLN A 117 -15.95 -13.27 -13.25
N PHE A 118 -14.69 -13.25 -12.80
CA PHE A 118 -14.39 -13.09 -11.38
C PHE A 118 -14.96 -11.78 -10.84
N ASN A 119 -14.81 -10.72 -11.62
CA ASN A 119 -15.29 -9.39 -11.30
C ASN A 119 -16.81 -9.36 -11.11
N GLN A 120 -17.59 -9.91 -12.03
CA GLN A 120 -19.05 -9.92 -11.91
C GLN A 120 -19.53 -10.53 -10.59
N TYR A 121 -18.97 -11.68 -10.19
CA TYR A 121 -19.35 -12.37 -8.95
C TYR A 121 -18.76 -11.71 -7.69
N PHE A 122 -17.47 -11.39 -7.72
CA PHE A 122 -16.80 -10.80 -6.56
C PHE A 122 -17.44 -9.48 -6.16
N PHE A 123 -17.72 -8.63 -7.16
CA PHE A 123 -18.23 -7.31 -6.91
C PHE A 123 -19.74 -7.30 -6.68
N SER A 124 -20.53 -8.24 -7.25
CA SER A 124 -21.94 -8.37 -6.84
C SER A 124 -22.06 -8.66 -5.35
N ASP A 125 -21.14 -9.45 -4.80
CA ASP A 125 -21.16 -9.84 -3.40
C ASP A 125 -20.60 -8.78 -2.44
N LEU A 126 -19.80 -7.85 -2.95
CA LEU A 126 -19.09 -6.88 -2.12
C LEU A 126 -20.06 -6.03 -1.30
N CYS A 127 -21.22 -5.70 -1.88
CA CYS A 127 -22.28 -4.94 -1.21
C CYS A 127 -22.82 -5.63 0.06
N HIS A 128 -22.68 -6.95 0.19
CA HIS A 128 -23.10 -7.74 1.34
C HIS A 128 -22.08 -7.73 2.49
N LEU A 129 -20.87 -7.22 2.27
CA LEU A 129 -19.79 -7.21 3.26
C LEU A 129 -19.90 -6.02 4.24
N HIS A 130 -21.05 -5.90 4.92
CA HIS A 130 -21.39 -4.73 5.77
C HIS A 130 -20.44 -4.54 6.98
N ASN A 131 -19.74 -5.59 7.39
CA ASN A 131 -18.78 -5.57 8.49
C ASN A 131 -17.33 -5.32 8.05
N LEU A 132 -17.08 -5.16 6.75
CA LEU A 132 -15.76 -4.99 6.21
C LEU A 132 -15.17 -3.65 6.67
N THR A 133 -14.01 -3.72 7.32
CA THR A 133 -13.27 -2.55 7.81
C THR A 133 -12.00 -2.28 7.02
N HIS A 134 -11.41 -3.34 6.44
CA HIS A 134 -10.17 -3.29 5.68
C HIS A 134 -10.33 -4.07 4.37
N LEU A 135 -10.05 -3.40 3.26
CA LEU A 135 -10.02 -3.99 1.94
C LEU A 135 -8.67 -3.70 1.29
N LYS A 136 -8.00 -4.73 0.77
CA LYS A 136 -6.70 -4.59 0.11
C LYS A 136 -6.69 -5.35 -1.21
N PHE A 137 -6.27 -4.67 -2.27
CA PHE A 137 -5.87 -5.25 -3.54
C PHE A 137 -4.37 -5.02 -3.69
N ILE A 138 -3.57 -6.09 -3.75
CA ILE A 138 -2.11 -6.03 -3.75
C ILE A 138 -1.63 -6.63 -5.08
N HIS A 139 -0.98 -5.82 -5.92
CA HIS A 139 -0.46 -6.27 -7.22
C HIS A 139 -1.50 -6.99 -8.10
N CYS A 140 -2.76 -6.56 -7.99
CA CYS A 140 -3.83 -7.12 -8.80
C CYS A 140 -3.75 -6.58 -10.23
N ARG A 141 -4.13 -7.39 -11.21
CA ARG A 141 -4.11 -7.00 -12.63
C ARG A 141 -5.53 -6.97 -13.16
N MET A 142 -5.89 -5.90 -13.86
CA MET A 142 -7.14 -5.85 -14.62
C MET A 142 -6.84 -6.07 -16.10
N GLN A 143 -7.52 -7.03 -16.71
CA GLN A 143 -7.41 -7.31 -18.14
C GLN A 143 -8.62 -6.78 -18.90
N GLY A 144 -8.38 -6.06 -20.00
CA GLY A 144 -9.40 -5.60 -20.94
C GLY A 144 -9.70 -4.08 -20.89
N ILE A 145 -10.51 -3.60 -21.84
CA ILE A 145 -10.85 -2.18 -22.07
C ILE A 145 -11.96 -1.69 -21.10
N PHE A 146 -12.23 -2.43 -20.02
CA PHE A 146 -13.50 -2.36 -19.29
C PHE A 146 -13.49 -1.34 -18.13
N CYS A 147 -13.12 -0.09 -18.43
CA CYS A 147 -13.07 1.01 -17.45
C CYS A 147 -14.41 1.22 -16.72
N ASP A 148 -15.53 1.07 -17.42
CA ASP A 148 -16.87 1.32 -16.85
C ASP A 148 -17.20 0.35 -15.72
N PHE A 149 -16.80 -0.92 -15.84
CA PHE A 149 -17.03 -1.89 -14.77
C PHE A 149 -16.24 -1.53 -13.51
N PHE A 150 -15.02 -1.02 -13.65
CA PHE A 150 -14.23 -0.59 -12.50
C PHE A 150 -14.87 0.60 -11.77
N GLN A 151 -15.63 1.45 -12.47
CA GLN A 151 -16.40 2.50 -11.81
C GLN A 151 -17.41 1.89 -10.82
N ASP A 152 -18.21 0.92 -11.25
CA ASP A 152 -19.22 0.28 -10.41
C ASP A 152 -18.58 -0.34 -9.15
N VAL A 153 -17.40 -0.93 -9.31
CA VAL A 153 -16.60 -1.45 -8.19
C VAL A 153 -16.25 -0.36 -7.19
N ILE A 154 -15.69 0.75 -7.68
CA ILE A 154 -15.30 1.87 -6.85
C ILE A 154 -16.52 2.46 -6.12
N GLU A 155 -17.68 2.54 -6.76
CA GLU A 155 -18.92 2.97 -6.11
C GLU A 155 -19.32 2.05 -4.96
N GLN A 156 -19.30 0.74 -5.18
CA GLN A 156 -19.66 -0.22 -4.15
C GLN A 156 -18.70 -0.15 -2.95
N ILE A 157 -17.39 -0.05 -3.22
CA ILE A 157 -16.38 0.10 -2.17
C ILE A 157 -16.61 1.39 -1.36
N TRP A 158 -16.92 2.51 -2.02
CA TRP A 158 -17.17 3.79 -1.34
C TRP A 158 -18.43 3.78 -0.47
N ASN A 159 -19.41 2.95 -0.83
CA ASN A 159 -20.66 2.77 -0.09
C ASN A 159 -20.58 1.79 1.09
N LEU A 160 -19.44 1.12 1.30
CA LEU A 160 -19.27 0.21 2.44
C LEU A 160 -19.28 0.98 3.76
N PRO A 161 -20.25 0.73 4.67
CA PRO A 161 -20.54 1.63 5.79
C PRO A 161 -19.50 1.60 6.91
N LYS A 162 -18.71 0.53 7.00
CA LYS A 162 -17.68 0.35 8.05
C LYS A 162 -16.25 0.34 7.48
N LEU A 163 -16.09 0.56 6.18
CA LEU A 163 -14.78 0.50 5.55
C LEU A 163 -13.95 1.70 5.99
N THR A 164 -12.87 1.44 6.74
CA THR A 164 -11.97 2.49 7.25
C THR A 164 -10.65 2.52 6.50
N HIS A 165 -10.21 1.37 5.98
CA HIS A 165 -8.94 1.22 5.28
C HIS A 165 -9.17 0.59 3.91
N CYS A 166 -8.72 1.28 2.87
CA CYS A 166 -8.72 0.75 1.51
C CYS A 166 -7.35 0.91 0.89
N TYR A 167 -6.84 -0.18 0.31
CA TYR A 167 -5.55 -0.21 -0.38
C TYR A 167 -5.77 -0.75 -1.78
N PHE A 168 -5.43 0.04 -2.77
CA PHE A 168 -5.48 -0.29 -4.19
C PHE A 168 -4.07 -0.29 -4.74
N ASP A 169 -3.63 -1.44 -5.23
CA ASP A 169 -2.40 -1.61 -6.00
C ASP A 169 -2.77 -2.44 -7.21
N PHE A 170 -3.16 -1.72 -8.26
CA PHE A 170 -3.60 -2.29 -9.51
C PHE A 170 -2.60 -1.97 -10.61
N CYS A 171 -2.39 -2.93 -11.49
CA CYS A 171 -1.73 -2.71 -12.77
C CYS A 171 -2.78 -2.79 -13.86
N PHE A 172 -3.02 -1.67 -14.54
CA PHE A 172 -3.90 -1.59 -15.69
C PHE A 172 -3.10 -1.85 -16.97
N ARG A 173 -3.59 -2.78 -17.81
CA ARG A 173 -3.10 -2.90 -19.18
C ARG A 173 -3.89 -1.95 -20.08
N GLY A 174 -3.41 -0.71 -20.26
CA GLY A 174 -4.02 0.29 -21.15
C GLY A 174 -4.10 1.69 -20.54
N ILE A 175 -4.79 2.62 -21.22
CA ILE A 175 -4.98 4.03 -20.81
C ILE A 175 -6.18 4.18 -19.86
N SER A 176 -6.34 3.28 -18.88
CA SER A 176 -7.39 3.41 -17.88
C SER A 176 -6.86 4.19 -16.67
N HIS A 177 -7.63 5.17 -16.23
CA HIS A 177 -7.31 6.01 -15.08
C HIS A 177 -8.23 5.66 -13.92
N PHE A 178 -7.80 5.97 -12.70
CA PHE A 178 -8.67 5.82 -11.53
C PHE A 178 -9.82 6.83 -11.63
N HIS A 179 -11.06 6.35 -11.57
CA HIS A 179 -12.22 7.20 -11.68
C HIS A 179 -12.65 7.76 -10.32
N THR A 180 -13.30 8.93 -10.34
CA THR A 180 -13.84 9.54 -9.14
C THR A 180 -15.18 8.88 -8.78
N PRO A 181 -15.39 8.40 -7.55
CA PRO A 181 -16.69 7.90 -7.11
C PRO A 181 -17.74 9.02 -7.13
N THR A 182 -18.97 8.65 -7.43
CA THR A 182 -20.15 9.51 -7.34
C THR A 182 -20.68 9.52 -5.91
N SER A 183 -20.53 8.41 -5.19
CA SER A 183 -20.91 8.25 -3.79
C SER A 183 -19.92 8.90 -2.83
N VAL A 184 -20.40 9.40 -1.68
CA VAL A 184 -19.54 9.96 -0.62
C VAL A 184 -19.31 8.87 0.43
N SER A 185 -18.04 8.51 0.67
CA SER A 185 -17.72 7.59 1.76
C SER A 185 -17.78 8.31 3.11
N THR A 186 -18.52 7.73 4.04
CA THR A 186 -18.71 8.28 5.40
C THR A 186 -17.74 7.69 6.43
N SER A 187 -17.07 6.58 6.11
CA SER A 187 -16.23 5.83 7.05
C SER A 187 -14.74 5.80 6.70
N LEU A 188 -14.38 6.04 5.42
CA LEU A 188 -13.02 5.81 4.94
C LEU A 188 -12.04 6.84 5.51
N GLN A 189 -11.01 6.35 6.20
CA GLN A 189 -10.00 7.15 6.91
C GLN A 189 -8.59 6.96 6.35
N TYR A 190 -8.32 5.82 5.70
CA TYR A 190 -7.03 5.47 5.14
C TYR A 190 -7.23 4.97 3.71
N LEU A 191 -6.64 5.68 2.75
CA LEU A 191 -6.72 5.34 1.34
C LEU A 191 -5.32 5.31 0.75
N THR A 192 -4.96 4.17 0.17
CA THR A 192 -3.74 4.01 -0.62
C THR A 192 -4.11 3.65 -2.05
N ILE A 193 -3.53 4.33 -3.03
CA ILE A 193 -3.73 4.02 -4.46
C ILE A 193 -2.39 4.04 -5.19
N LEU A 194 -1.91 2.86 -5.58
CA LEU A 194 -0.66 2.63 -6.29
C LEU A 194 -0.91 2.04 -7.67
N GLY A 195 0.08 2.15 -8.55
CA GLY A 195 0.08 1.54 -9.89
C GLY A 195 -0.85 2.21 -10.90
N ASN A 196 -1.62 3.22 -10.49
CA ASN A 196 -2.59 3.93 -11.32
C ASN A 196 -2.05 5.26 -11.82
N TRP A 197 -2.45 5.61 -13.04
CA TRP A 197 -2.19 6.93 -13.62
C TRP A 197 -3.30 7.89 -13.23
N TRP A 198 -2.94 9.14 -12.95
CA TRP A 198 -3.88 10.13 -12.43
C TRP A 198 -3.90 11.41 -13.26
N TYR A 199 -5.10 11.91 -13.52
CA TYR A 199 -5.31 13.30 -13.90
C TYR A 199 -5.50 14.16 -12.65
N SER A 200 -4.87 15.33 -12.64
CA SER A 200 -4.87 16.28 -11.52
C SER A 200 -6.30 16.54 -10.99
N ASN A 201 -7.24 16.85 -11.89
CA ASN A 201 -8.64 17.16 -11.54
C ASN A 201 -9.39 16.04 -10.82
N LYS A 202 -9.02 14.76 -11.00
CA LYS A 202 -9.67 13.61 -10.36
C LYS A 202 -9.33 13.49 -8.87
N PHE A 203 -8.17 13.99 -8.44
CA PHE A 203 -7.78 14.00 -7.01
C PHE A 203 -8.74 14.83 -6.17
N VAL A 204 -9.05 16.04 -6.62
CA VAL A 204 -9.97 16.93 -5.89
C VAL A 204 -11.36 16.30 -5.80
N GLY A 205 -11.83 15.70 -6.90
CA GLY A 205 -13.07 14.94 -6.91
C GLY A 205 -13.08 13.81 -5.86
N LEU A 206 -12.03 13.00 -5.83
CA LEU A 206 -11.90 11.89 -4.88
C LEU A 206 -11.88 12.35 -3.42
N LEU A 207 -11.11 13.41 -3.14
CA LEU A 207 -10.99 13.97 -1.79
C LEU A 207 -12.29 14.60 -1.31
N LYS A 208 -13.09 15.21 -2.20
CA LYS A 208 -14.45 15.69 -1.90
C LYS A 208 -15.39 14.55 -1.51
N LYS A 209 -15.21 13.39 -2.15
CA LYS A 209 -16.01 12.18 -1.93
C LYS A 209 -15.53 11.33 -0.76
N THR A 210 -14.46 11.76 -0.07
CA THR A 210 -13.87 11.05 1.06
C THR A 210 -13.55 12.01 2.21
N PRO A 211 -14.57 12.67 2.79
CA PRO A 211 -14.38 13.77 3.74
C PRO A 211 -13.68 13.36 5.05
N GLN A 212 -13.77 12.10 5.48
CA GLN A 212 -13.16 11.61 6.72
C GLN A 212 -11.70 11.12 6.55
N LEU A 213 -11.11 11.31 5.37
CA LEU A 213 -9.78 10.80 5.05
C LEU A 213 -8.70 11.45 5.91
N ARG A 214 -7.96 10.65 6.69
CA ARG A 214 -6.86 11.11 7.56
C ARG A 214 -5.49 10.83 6.95
N THR A 215 -5.36 9.67 6.30
CA THR A 215 -4.13 9.25 5.61
C THR A 215 -4.42 9.02 4.14
N PHE A 216 -3.71 9.72 3.28
CA PHE A 216 -3.77 9.53 1.84
C PHE A 216 -2.40 9.11 1.31
N ALA A 217 -2.36 8.02 0.56
CA ALA A 217 -1.14 7.52 -0.05
C ALA A 217 -1.37 7.29 -1.54
N VAL A 218 -0.53 7.85 -2.41
CA VAL A 218 -0.75 7.77 -3.86
C VAL A 218 0.54 7.75 -4.68
N SER A 219 0.52 7.03 -5.79
CA SER A 219 1.54 7.14 -6.84
C SER A 219 1.26 8.33 -7.76
N LEU A 220 2.24 9.20 -7.96
CA LEU A 220 2.13 10.36 -8.87
C LEU A 220 3.02 10.16 -10.11
N GLN A 221 2.60 9.27 -10.99
CA GLN A 221 3.25 9.04 -12.28
C GLN A 221 2.42 9.68 -13.40
N THR A 222 3.08 10.42 -14.28
CA THR A 222 2.52 10.96 -15.50
C THR A 222 2.76 9.99 -16.65
N LEU A 223 1.80 9.95 -17.57
CA LEU A 223 2.01 9.39 -18.89
C LEU A 223 2.97 10.32 -19.64
N GLN A 224 4.10 9.79 -20.14
CA GLN A 224 4.94 10.45 -21.15
C GLN A 224 4.22 10.48 -22.51
N VAL A 225 3.00 11.00 -22.54
CA VAL A 225 2.30 11.28 -23.79
C VAL A 225 2.47 12.77 -24.04
N ASP A 226 3.41 13.09 -24.93
CA ASP A 226 4.01 14.40 -25.20
C ASP A 226 3.04 15.54 -25.63
N GLU A 227 1.72 15.44 -25.51
CA GLU A 227 0.84 16.31 -26.32
C GLU A 227 -0.44 16.86 -25.69
N ILE A 228 -0.66 16.85 -24.36
CA ILE A 228 -1.85 17.55 -23.81
C ILE A 228 -1.53 18.50 -22.65
N PRO A 229 -1.03 19.72 -22.95
CA PRO A 229 -0.87 20.82 -21.98
C PRO A 229 -2.15 21.19 -21.21
N SER A 230 -3.33 20.88 -21.76
CA SER A 230 -4.64 21.22 -21.16
C SER A 230 -5.07 20.30 -20.00
N LEU A 231 -4.39 19.17 -19.77
CA LEU A 231 -4.67 18.29 -18.61
C LEU A 231 -4.01 18.75 -17.31
N TYR A 232 -3.12 19.73 -17.38
CA TYR A 232 -2.51 20.39 -16.22
C TYR A 232 -3.35 21.56 -15.68
N GLY A 233 -4.66 21.55 -15.99
CA GLY A 233 -5.62 22.52 -15.49
C GLY A 233 -5.42 22.77 -13.99
N PHE A 234 -5.41 24.06 -13.63
CA PHE A 234 -5.32 24.51 -12.25
C PHE A 234 -6.31 23.72 -11.40
N LEU A 235 -5.86 23.12 -10.30
CA LEU A 235 -6.80 22.54 -9.36
C LEU A 235 -7.69 23.69 -8.85
N PRO A 236 -9.03 23.56 -8.92
CA PRO A 236 -9.89 24.55 -8.30
C PRO A 236 -9.51 24.64 -6.81
N SER A 237 -9.58 25.85 -6.24
CA SER A 237 -9.30 26.12 -4.83
C SER A 237 -10.16 25.23 -3.92
N PHE A 238 -9.64 24.05 -3.60
CA PHE A 238 -10.30 23.07 -2.76
C PHE A 238 -9.30 22.66 -1.71
N LYS A 239 -9.69 22.81 -0.44
CA LYS A 239 -8.87 22.44 0.70
C LYS A 239 -9.55 21.28 1.40
N ASN A 240 -8.98 20.08 1.30
CA ASN A 240 -9.36 19.00 2.19
C ASN A 240 -8.57 19.19 3.50
N LEU A 241 -9.32 19.42 4.58
CA LEU A 241 -8.77 19.75 5.89
C LEU A 241 -8.58 18.52 6.79
N SER A 242 -9.12 17.35 6.42
CA SER A 242 -9.07 16.14 7.24
C SER A 242 -7.78 15.35 7.04
N VAL A 243 -7.17 15.41 5.85
CA VAL A 243 -5.91 14.70 5.59
C VAL A 243 -4.79 15.31 6.43
N LYS A 244 -4.21 14.49 7.30
CA LYS A 244 -3.07 14.84 8.17
C LYS A 244 -1.78 14.19 7.69
N ARG A 245 -1.87 12.99 7.11
CA ARG A 245 -0.74 12.23 6.60
C ARG A 245 -0.84 12.04 5.10
N LEU A 246 0.19 12.46 4.38
CA LEU A 246 0.34 12.29 2.94
C LEU A 246 1.56 11.41 2.65
N ILE A 247 1.38 10.40 1.79
CA ILE A 247 2.46 9.53 1.32
C ILE A 247 2.45 9.54 -0.20
N LEU A 248 3.54 10.00 -0.81
CA LEU A 248 3.68 10.07 -2.25
C LEU A 248 4.73 9.06 -2.71
N TYR A 249 4.36 8.25 -3.68
CA TYR A 249 5.23 7.26 -4.30
C TYR A 249 5.50 7.64 -5.76
N LYS A 250 6.71 7.30 -6.24
CA LYS A 250 7.06 7.39 -7.67
C LYS A 250 6.73 8.75 -8.29
N VAL A 251 7.03 9.84 -7.57
CA VAL A 251 6.71 11.19 -8.04
C VAL A 251 7.68 11.59 -9.15
N ASP A 252 7.13 11.93 -10.31
CA ASP A 252 7.91 12.34 -11.49
C ASP A 252 7.70 13.79 -11.93
N THR A 253 6.66 14.47 -11.42
CA THR A 253 6.30 15.83 -11.80
C THR A 253 6.13 16.75 -10.58
N GLN A 254 6.99 17.78 -10.47
CA GLN A 254 6.93 18.76 -9.36
C GLN A 254 5.60 19.52 -9.31
N ARG A 255 5.04 19.87 -10.46
CA ARG A 255 3.76 20.61 -10.55
C ARG A 255 2.59 19.86 -9.93
N LEU A 256 2.46 18.55 -10.21
CA LEU A 256 1.38 17.73 -9.63
C LEU A 256 1.52 17.62 -8.11
N MET A 257 2.75 17.45 -7.63
CA MET A 257 3.06 17.43 -6.21
C MET A 257 2.65 18.74 -5.52
N ILE A 258 3.04 19.90 -6.07
CA ILE A 258 2.68 21.22 -5.53
C ILE A 258 1.16 21.43 -5.52
N ASN A 259 0.48 21.10 -6.63
CA ASN A 259 -0.97 21.21 -6.73
C ASN A 259 -1.68 20.39 -5.62
N LEU A 260 -1.18 19.19 -5.35
CA LEU A 260 -1.71 18.35 -4.27
C LEU A 260 -1.47 18.97 -2.89
N PHE A 261 -0.29 19.54 -2.64
CA PHE A 261 0.01 20.22 -1.37
C PHE A 261 -0.88 21.44 -1.13
N GLN A 262 -1.13 22.25 -2.16
CA GLN A 262 -2.08 23.37 -2.10
C GLN A 262 -3.50 22.94 -1.70
N SER A 263 -3.87 21.71 -2.07
CA SER A 263 -5.18 21.14 -1.75
C SER A 263 -5.27 20.53 -0.35
N LEU A 264 -4.12 20.34 0.33
CA LEU A 264 -4.00 19.60 1.59
C LEU A 264 -3.21 20.41 2.65
N PRO A 265 -3.66 21.64 2.99
CA PRO A 265 -2.88 22.57 3.83
C PRO A 265 -2.68 22.09 5.28
N ASN A 266 -3.46 21.09 5.72
CA ASN A 266 -3.45 20.56 7.08
C ASN A 266 -2.54 19.33 7.27
N VAL A 267 -1.80 18.94 6.22
CA VAL A 267 -0.83 17.85 6.29
C VAL A 267 0.26 18.21 7.29
N ASN A 268 0.42 17.35 8.30
CA ASN A 268 1.45 17.47 9.32
C ASN A 268 2.51 16.35 9.23
N GLN A 269 2.26 15.32 8.42
CA GLN A 269 3.20 14.26 8.10
C GLN A 269 3.26 14.03 6.60
N LEU A 270 4.43 14.24 6.00
CA LEU A 270 4.68 14.00 4.58
C LEU A 270 5.77 12.93 4.45
N LYS A 271 5.47 11.88 3.69
CA LYS A 271 6.48 10.97 3.13
C LYS A 271 6.47 11.08 1.61
N VAL A 272 7.62 11.26 0.97
CA VAL A 272 7.73 11.41 -0.48
C VAL A 272 8.87 10.54 -1.05
N GLU A 273 8.59 9.82 -2.13
CA GLU A 273 9.56 9.05 -2.92
C GLU A 273 9.59 9.57 -4.35
N ILE A 274 10.68 10.26 -4.71
CA ILE A 274 10.93 10.92 -6.00
C ILE A 274 11.92 10.08 -6.82
N PHE A 275 11.67 9.92 -8.11
CA PHE A 275 12.54 9.13 -9.02
C PHE A 275 13.22 9.94 -10.12
N SER A 276 12.63 11.06 -10.56
CA SER A 276 13.14 11.80 -11.73
C SER A 276 13.18 13.32 -11.56
N ILE A 277 12.65 13.84 -10.45
CA ILE A 277 12.70 15.28 -10.16
C ILE A 277 13.96 15.55 -9.34
N LYS A 278 14.74 16.55 -9.73
CA LYS A 278 15.83 17.07 -8.92
C LYS A 278 15.35 18.28 -8.13
N LEU A 279 15.16 18.10 -6.82
CA LEU A 279 14.86 19.18 -5.88
C LEU A 279 16.01 19.35 -4.88
N ASP A 280 16.54 20.56 -4.79
CA ASP A 280 17.49 20.93 -3.74
C ASP A 280 16.77 21.36 -2.44
N GLY A 281 17.56 21.62 -1.40
CA GLY A 281 17.03 21.98 -0.08
C GLY A 281 16.36 23.35 -0.06
N ASN A 282 16.78 24.29 -0.89
CA ASN A 282 16.15 25.60 -0.99
C ASN A 282 14.76 25.49 -1.65
N GLN A 283 14.66 24.69 -2.71
CA GLN A 283 13.40 24.42 -3.39
C GLN A 283 12.42 23.69 -2.46
N TRP A 284 12.88 22.68 -1.72
CA TRP A 284 12.05 22.01 -0.73
C TRP A 284 11.59 22.94 0.40
N GLU A 285 12.50 23.76 0.93
CA GLU A 285 12.18 24.77 1.94
C GLU A 285 11.05 25.70 1.44
N GLN A 286 11.18 26.26 0.24
CA GLN A 286 10.14 27.09 -0.37
C GLN A 286 8.81 26.35 -0.54
N ILE A 287 8.83 25.10 -1.01
CA ILE A 287 7.62 24.29 -1.18
C ILE A 287 6.92 24.06 0.17
N ILE A 288 7.68 23.73 1.20
CA ILE A 288 7.14 23.42 2.53
C ILE A 288 6.56 24.69 3.17
N VAL A 289 7.31 25.79 3.17
CA VAL A 289 6.87 27.07 3.74
C VAL A 289 5.60 27.58 3.06
N ASN A 290 5.53 27.51 1.72
CA ASN A 290 4.42 28.08 0.96
C ASN A 290 3.15 27.21 0.98
N TYR A 291 3.28 25.88 1.04
CA TYR A 291 2.16 24.97 0.80
C TYR A 291 1.85 24.01 1.96
N LEU A 292 2.79 23.79 2.88
CA LEU A 292 2.65 22.84 3.99
C LEU A 292 3.06 23.47 5.34
N PRO A 293 2.45 24.61 5.74
CA PRO A 293 2.89 25.35 6.92
C PRO A 293 2.68 24.60 8.25
N GLN A 294 1.91 23.50 8.25
CA GLN A 294 1.64 22.68 9.43
C GLN A 294 2.50 21.41 9.49
N LEU A 295 3.49 21.27 8.60
CA LEU A 295 4.33 20.09 8.49
C LEU A 295 5.24 19.93 9.72
N LYS A 296 5.16 18.77 10.38
CA LYS A 296 5.96 18.42 11.55
C LYS A 296 6.93 17.27 11.28
N ILE A 297 6.48 16.30 10.48
CA ILE A 297 7.29 15.14 10.10
C ILE A 297 7.46 15.16 8.59
N PHE A 298 8.71 15.27 8.16
CA PHE A 298 9.07 15.20 6.76
C PHE A 298 9.99 14.00 6.53
N GLN A 299 9.59 13.12 5.62
CA GLN A 299 10.40 11.99 5.17
C GLN A 299 10.51 12.05 3.66
N MET A 300 11.74 12.09 3.15
CA MET A 300 11.96 12.08 1.71
C MET A 300 12.98 11.02 1.31
N LYS A 301 12.77 10.47 0.13
CA LYS A 301 13.77 9.76 -0.66
C LYS A 301 13.71 10.29 -2.08
N MET A 302 14.85 10.60 -2.66
CA MET A 302 14.99 11.05 -4.03
C MET A 302 16.13 10.28 -4.68
N ASN A 303 15.83 9.58 -5.77
CA ASN A 303 16.82 9.03 -6.67
C ASN A 303 16.97 10.00 -7.85
N THR A 304 18.19 10.36 -8.20
CA THR A 304 18.47 11.27 -9.31
C THR A 304 19.85 10.98 -9.89
N ASP A 305 19.98 11.17 -11.20
CA ASP A 305 21.26 11.08 -11.88
C ASP A 305 21.92 12.45 -11.95
N LEU A 306 23.21 12.50 -11.67
CA LEU A 306 24.03 13.66 -11.97
C LEU A 306 24.65 13.46 -13.36
N CYS A 307 24.57 14.48 -14.22
CA CYS A 307 25.30 14.48 -15.48
C CYS A 307 26.78 14.19 -15.18
N PRO A 308 27.33 13.09 -15.73
CA PRO A 308 28.65 12.63 -15.36
C PRO A 308 29.69 13.68 -15.74
N SER A 309 30.59 14.01 -14.80
CA SER A 309 31.93 14.43 -15.19
C SER A 309 32.87 13.23 -15.05
N THR A 310 33.78 13.08 -16.00
CA THR A 310 34.91 12.14 -15.93
C THR A 310 35.82 12.38 -14.73
N ASP A 311 35.70 13.55 -14.10
CA ASP A 311 36.39 13.94 -12.89
C ASP A 311 35.55 13.65 -11.64
N ASN A 312 36.04 12.73 -10.82
CA ASN A 312 35.45 12.34 -9.53
C ASN A 312 35.45 13.48 -8.50
N GLN A 313 36.47 14.34 -8.50
CA GLN A 313 36.54 15.47 -7.58
C GLN A 313 35.44 16.48 -7.86
N ARG A 314 35.22 16.78 -9.15
CA ARG A 314 34.12 17.63 -9.60
C ARG A 314 32.74 17.06 -9.26
N ASN A 315 32.59 15.73 -9.24
CA ASN A 315 31.34 15.10 -8.77
C ASN A 315 31.15 15.30 -7.26
N GLU A 316 32.19 15.15 -6.44
CA GLU A 316 32.09 15.38 -4.99
C GLU A 316 31.79 16.84 -4.65
N GLU A 317 32.37 17.80 -5.36
CA GLU A 317 32.06 19.23 -5.20
C GLU A 317 30.59 19.54 -5.53
N LYS A 318 30.04 18.94 -6.60
CA LYS A 318 28.61 19.06 -6.94
C LYS A 318 27.72 18.48 -5.83
N ILE A 319 28.12 17.36 -5.23
CA ILE A 319 27.40 16.75 -4.10
C ILE A 319 27.46 17.67 -2.88
N ASP A 320 28.61 18.27 -2.59
CA ASP A 320 28.76 19.22 -1.47
C ASP A 320 27.92 20.47 -1.66
N GLN A 321 27.93 21.05 -2.87
CA GLN A 321 27.07 22.19 -3.21
C GLN A 321 25.59 21.82 -3.07
N PHE A 322 25.19 20.64 -3.54
CA PHE A 322 23.82 20.16 -3.39
C PHE A 322 23.43 19.98 -1.91
N LEU A 323 24.27 19.31 -1.11
CA LEU A 323 24.00 19.10 0.32
C LEU A 323 24.05 20.40 1.13
N ALA A 324 24.83 21.39 0.72
CA ALA A 324 24.88 22.70 1.37
C ALA A 324 23.51 23.39 1.39
N THR A 325 22.67 23.15 0.38
CA THR A 325 21.29 23.68 0.34
C THR A 325 20.38 23.10 1.43
N TYR A 326 20.76 21.98 2.07
CA TYR A 326 20.04 21.37 3.19
C TYR A 326 20.66 21.71 4.56
N ARG A 327 21.54 22.71 4.63
CA ARG A 327 22.22 23.16 5.85
C ARG A 327 21.73 24.53 6.35
N THR A 328 20.63 25.05 5.82
CA THR A 328 20.03 26.29 6.31
C THR A 328 19.46 26.09 7.73
N PRO A 329 19.26 27.18 8.51
CA PRO A 329 18.63 27.09 9.83
C PRO A 329 17.26 26.40 9.81
N PHE A 330 16.52 26.53 8.70
CA PHE A 330 15.27 25.81 8.48
C PHE A 330 15.45 24.29 8.65
N TRP A 331 16.43 23.69 7.99
CA TRP A 331 16.66 22.24 8.05
C TRP A 331 17.26 21.77 9.38
N ILE A 332 18.28 22.49 9.87
CA ILE A 332 19.11 22.02 10.99
C ILE A 332 18.55 22.43 12.34
N GLU A 333 18.19 23.70 12.51
CA GLU A 333 17.83 24.27 13.81
C GLU A 333 16.32 24.19 14.05
N HIS A 334 15.51 24.63 13.09
CA HIS A 334 14.05 24.73 13.26
C HIS A 334 13.36 23.37 13.20
N HIS A 335 13.74 22.53 12.23
CA HIS A 335 13.05 21.26 11.97
C HIS A 335 13.85 20.01 12.33
N GLN A 336 15.18 20.11 12.42
CA GLN A 336 16.08 18.97 12.65
C GLN A 336 15.85 17.83 11.63
N TRP A 337 15.53 18.18 10.39
CA TRP A 337 15.35 17.23 9.29
C TRP A 337 16.68 17.03 8.57
N PHE A 338 17.51 16.15 9.11
CA PHE A 338 18.81 15.88 8.54
C PHE A 338 18.72 15.07 7.25
N ILE A 339 19.62 15.34 6.31
CA ILE A 339 19.67 14.68 5.02
C ILE A 339 20.95 13.84 4.91
N ARG A 340 20.82 12.68 4.27
CA ARG A 340 21.93 11.83 3.85
C ARG A 340 21.90 11.68 2.34
N CYS A 341 23.07 11.68 1.74
CA CYS A 341 23.29 11.39 0.34
C CYS A 341 24.21 10.18 0.24
N HIS A 342 23.84 9.23 -0.60
CA HIS A 342 24.72 8.18 -1.10
C HIS A 342 24.86 8.35 -2.59
N TRP A 343 26.04 8.14 -3.13
CA TRP A 343 26.26 8.18 -4.57
C TRP A 343 27.32 7.16 -4.97
N GLY A 344 27.29 6.79 -6.23
CA GLY A 344 28.23 5.85 -6.85
C GLY A 344 28.34 6.14 -8.34
N VAL A 345 29.43 5.68 -8.95
CA VAL A 345 29.66 5.81 -10.39
C VAL A 345 29.24 4.51 -11.07
N SER A 346 28.18 4.55 -11.89
CA SER A 346 27.83 3.45 -12.80
C SER A 346 28.53 3.67 -14.15
N MET A 347 28.48 2.67 -15.04
CA MET A 347 29.18 2.73 -16.34
C MET A 347 28.83 3.96 -17.19
N GLU A 348 27.65 4.57 -16.99
CA GLU A 348 27.18 5.69 -17.81
C GLU A 348 26.78 6.94 -17.03
N ASN A 349 26.45 6.85 -15.72
CA ASN A 349 26.00 7.99 -14.91
C ASN A 349 26.44 7.88 -13.44
N VAL A 350 26.50 9.04 -12.77
CA VAL A 350 26.61 9.10 -11.30
C VAL A 350 25.20 9.04 -10.72
N CYS A 351 24.86 7.91 -10.13
CA CYS A 351 23.57 7.74 -9.46
C CYS A 351 23.66 8.29 -8.03
N MET A 352 22.67 9.09 -7.64
CA MET A 352 22.59 9.69 -6.31
C MET A 352 21.26 9.29 -5.64
N CYS A 353 21.34 8.84 -4.39
CA CYS A 353 20.21 8.60 -3.51
C CYS A 353 20.27 9.56 -2.32
N VAL A 354 19.29 10.46 -2.24
CA VAL A 354 19.17 11.47 -1.18
C VAL A 354 17.98 11.13 -0.31
N TYR A 355 18.12 11.15 1.01
CA TYR A 355 17.01 10.87 1.92
C TYR A 355 17.14 11.52 3.29
N SER A 356 16.00 11.74 3.96
CA SER A 356 15.94 12.30 5.32
C SER A 356 16.30 11.29 6.41
N ILE A 357 16.74 11.70 7.60
CA ILE A 357 17.02 10.78 8.72
C ILE A 357 16.06 11.07 9.88
N PRO A 358 15.38 10.06 10.45
CA PRO A 358 15.35 8.65 10.03
C PRO A 358 14.46 8.43 8.80
N TYR A 359 14.91 7.55 7.89
CA TYR A 359 14.09 7.02 6.80
C TYR A 359 13.90 5.51 6.95
N LYS A 360 12.65 5.05 6.95
CA LYS A 360 12.34 3.62 6.94
C LYS A 360 12.25 3.12 5.50
N PHE A 361 13.31 2.46 5.05
CA PHE A 361 13.38 1.79 3.76
C PHE A 361 12.44 0.58 3.71
N GLY A 362 11.86 0.31 2.54
CA GLY A 362 11.18 -0.94 2.24
C GLY A 362 12.16 -2.08 1.94
N VAL A 363 11.67 -3.32 1.90
CA VAL A 363 12.47 -4.55 1.72
C VAL A 363 13.25 -4.57 0.39
N SER A 364 12.79 -3.86 -0.64
CA SER A 364 13.41 -3.85 -1.97
C SER A 364 14.68 -3.00 -2.10
N LEU A 365 15.12 -2.31 -1.04
CA LEU A 365 16.15 -1.26 -1.12
C LEU A 365 17.50 -1.63 -0.50
N ILE A 366 17.70 -2.90 -0.12
CA ILE A 366 19.01 -3.38 0.32
C ILE A 366 19.99 -3.40 -0.86
N TYR A 367 19.52 -3.73 -2.08
CA TYR A 367 20.34 -3.80 -3.29
C TYR A 367 20.83 -2.44 -3.82
N GLU A 368 20.06 -1.35 -3.65
CA GLU A 368 20.52 -0.01 -4.08
C GLU A 368 21.71 0.49 -3.24
N LYS A 369 21.87 0.02 -1.99
CA LYS A 369 23.01 0.41 -1.14
C LYS A 369 24.31 -0.27 -1.53
N GLU A 370 24.26 -1.45 -2.14
CA GLU A 370 25.47 -2.17 -2.55
C GLU A 370 26.15 -1.52 -3.77
N LEU A 371 25.42 -0.69 -4.52
CA LEU A 371 25.92 0.04 -5.70
C LEU A 371 26.40 1.47 -5.39
N LEU A 372 26.10 2.01 -4.21
CA LEU A 372 26.46 3.38 -3.81
C LEU A 372 27.48 3.30 -2.67
N ASP A 373 28.76 3.47 -3.01
CA ASP A 373 29.89 3.25 -2.12
C ASP A 373 30.27 4.50 -1.28
N LYS A 374 29.87 5.69 -1.72
CA LYS A 374 30.18 6.97 -1.05
C LYS A 374 28.97 7.54 -0.32
N THR A 375 29.22 8.19 0.82
CA THR A 375 28.17 8.80 1.64
C THR A 375 28.58 10.12 2.28
N LYS A 376 27.63 11.07 2.36
CA LYS A 376 27.75 12.37 3.05
C LYS A 376 26.43 12.68 3.74
N SER A 377 26.48 13.49 4.79
CA SER A 377 25.28 13.87 5.54
C SER A 377 25.39 15.30 6.07
N THR A 378 24.23 15.91 6.29
CA THR A 378 24.13 17.19 6.99
C THR A 378 24.30 17.07 8.50
N CYS A 379 24.32 15.84 9.07
CA CYS A 379 24.54 15.60 10.50
C CYS A 379 26.02 15.73 10.93
N LEU A 380 26.97 15.72 9.99
CA LEU A 380 28.40 15.70 10.30
C LEU A 380 28.90 17.14 10.44
N GLY A 381 29.07 17.59 11.69
CA GLY A 381 29.64 18.92 12.00
C GLY A 381 28.99 19.69 13.15
N VAL A 382 28.32 19.04 14.11
CA VAL A 382 28.03 19.62 15.43
C VAL A 382 28.95 19.01 16.46
#